data_AF-A0A935J7J5-F1
#
_entry.id   AF-A0A935J7J5-F1
#
_cell.length_a   1.000
_cell.length_b   1.000
_cell.length_c   1.000
_cell.angle_alpha   90.00
_cell.angle_beta   90.00
_cell.angle_gamma   90.00
#
_symmetry.space_group_name_H-M   'P 1'
#
loop_
_entity.id
_entity.type
_entity.pdbx_description
1 polymer ?
#
loop_
_entity_poly.entity_id
_entity_poly.type
_entity_poly.pdbx_seq_one_letter_code
_entity_poly.pdbx_strand_id
1 'polypeptide(L)'
;MSKIYIPAASAEQWAQFLADPVKHWRQGYSARTLAYSWQEASGFPVEVQAVLADQFPDIELLLALPEHQVPLPGGSRPSQNDIWVLARSEGKIVSIAVEGKVSEPFGPTVQEWRTEASPGKSERLNFLCEQLGIQSSVPDALRYQLLHRATSAVIEAKRFGAAHAVMLVHSFSQTSEWFQDYAAFVSLLGGSAASEDSIVSVGVRSGISLHLAWVRGDVQYLSKQRAKKRLTRQSTRTLRDKAAQHR
;
A
#
# COMPACT_ATOMS: atom_id res chain seq x y z
N MET A 1 -11.73 -12.64 6.38
CA MET A 1 -12.13 -11.59 5.41
C MET A 1 -13.14 -12.16 4.43
N SER A 2 -14.04 -11.32 3.92
CA SER A 2 -14.91 -11.69 2.80
C SER A 2 -14.06 -12.19 1.62
N LYS A 3 -14.59 -13.15 0.87
CA LYS A 3 -13.97 -13.64 -0.38
C LYS A 3 -14.62 -13.04 -1.63
N ILE A 4 -15.67 -12.23 -1.45
CA ILE A 4 -16.46 -11.61 -2.51
C ILE A 4 -16.33 -10.09 -2.33
N TYR A 5 -15.92 -9.42 -3.41
CA TYR A 5 -15.64 -7.99 -3.43
C TYR A 5 -16.51 -7.29 -4.48
N ILE A 6 -16.88 -6.05 -4.20
CA ILE A 6 -17.59 -5.17 -5.14
C ILE A 6 -16.59 -4.09 -5.57
N PRO A 7 -16.41 -3.84 -6.88
CA PRO A 7 -15.51 -2.79 -7.36
C PRO A 7 -15.86 -1.41 -6.79
N ALA A 8 -14.85 -0.67 -6.36
CA ALA A 8 -15.03 0.71 -5.94
C ALA A 8 -15.31 1.61 -7.16
N ALA A 9 -16.36 2.42 -7.06
CA ALA A 9 -16.79 3.39 -8.06
C ALA A 9 -16.16 4.78 -7.86
N SER A 10 -15.62 5.07 -6.68
CA SER A 10 -14.91 6.32 -6.40
C SER A 10 -13.97 6.22 -5.21
N ALA A 11 -13.00 7.14 -5.13
CA ALA A 11 -12.02 7.19 -4.05
C ALA A 11 -12.71 7.34 -2.69
N GLU A 12 -13.82 8.08 -2.61
CA GLU A 12 -14.57 8.29 -1.37
C GLU A 12 -15.09 6.99 -0.75
N GLN A 13 -15.32 5.94 -1.55
CA GLN A 13 -15.73 4.65 -1.02
C GLN A 13 -14.60 3.97 -0.22
N TRP A 14 -13.34 4.38 -0.38
CA TRP A 14 -12.24 3.82 0.38
C TRP A 14 -12.31 4.22 1.86
N ALA A 15 -12.89 5.39 2.16
CA ALA A 15 -12.99 5.92 3.52
C ALA A 15 -13.66 4.94 4.50
N GLN A 16 -14.58 4.10 4.03
CA GLN A 16 -15.31 3.14 4.86
C GLN A 16 -14.42 2.02 5.43
N PHE A 17 -13.24 1.80 4.84
CA PHE A 17 -12.32 0.73 5.24
C PHE A 17 -11.30 1.18 6.29
N LEU A 18 -11.19 2.49 6.53
CA LEU A 18 -10.27 3.03 7.52
C LEU A 18 -10.70 2.67 8.94
N ALA A 19 -9.72 2.41 9.80
CA ALA A 19 -9.96 2.15 11.23
C ALA A 19 -10.66 3.33 11.95
N ASP A 20 -10.36 4.57 11.54
CA ASP A 20 -11.02 5.79 12.01
C ASP A 20 -11.19 6.77 10.83
N PRO A 21 -12.29 6.68 10.07
CA PRO A 21 -12.51 7.52 8.89
C PRO A 21 -12.53 9.02 9.20
N VAL A 22 -13.00 9.42 10.39
CA VAL A 22 -13.09 10.83 10.79
C VAL A 22 -11.70 11.43 11.03
N LYS A 23 -10.77 10.64 11.58
CA LYS A 23 -9.39 11.07 11.78
C LYS A 23 -8.55 10.93 10.53
N HIS A 24 -8.67 9.82 9.80
CA HIS A 24 -7.72 9.46 8.75
C HIS A 24 -8.14 9.97 7.36
N TRP A 25 -9.43 10.22 7.11
CA TRP A 25 -9.91 10.72 5.81
C TRP A 25 -9.82 12.25 5.71
N ARG A 26 -8.59 12.78 5.72
CA ARG A 26 -8.31 14.22 5.69
C ARG A 26 -7.38 14.58 4.55
N GLN A 27 -7.54 15.78 4.01
CA GLN A 27 -6.62 16.32 3.01
C GLN A 27 -5.22 16.48 3.62
N GLY A 28 -4.17 16.15 2.84
CA GLY A 28 -2.79 16.14 3.32
C GLY A 28 -2.38 14.90 4.14
N TYR A 29 -3.28 13.91 4.31
CA TYR A 29 -2.96 12.62 4.92
C TYR A 29 -2.88 11.52 3.86
N SER A 30 -2.08 10.48 4.14
CA SER A 30 -1.76 9.40 3.20
C SER A 30 -2.99 8.66 2.69
N ALA A 31 -3.87 8.20 3.58
CA ALA A 31 -5.04 7.39 3.21
C ALA A 31 -5.90 8.01 2.10
N ARG A 32 -6.28 9.29 2.26
CA ARG A 32 -7.08 10.00 1.25
C ARG A 32 -6.28 10.24 -0.02
N THR A 33 -5.03 10.68 0.11
CA THR A 33 -4.15 10.98 -1.02
C THR A 33 -3.93 9.75 -1.90
N LEU A 34 -3.64 8.61 -1.27
CA LEU A 34 -3.43 7.32 -1.91
C LEU A 34 -4.70 6.85 -2.63
N ALA A 35 -5.87 6.96 -1.99
CA ALA A 35 -7.14 6.56 -2.60
C ALA A 35 -7.44 7.33 -3.90
N TYR A 36 -7.21 8.64 -3.95
CA TYR A 36 -7.40 9.40 -5.20
C TYR A 36 -6.34 9.06 -6.24
N SER A 37 -5.07 8.95 -5.86
CA SER A 37 -3.96 8.61 -6.76
C SER A 37 -4.21 7.28 -7.49
N TRP A 38 -4.58 6.24 -6.74
CA TRP A 38 -4.81 4.91 -7.30
C TRP A 38 -6.15 4.75 -8.01
N GLN A 39 -7.23 5.33 -7.49
CA GLN A 39 -8.56 5.17 -8.11
C GLN A 39 -8.65 5.87 -9.47
N GLU A 40 -8.00 7.02 -9.65
CA GLU A 40 -8.08 7.79 -10.89
C GLU A 40 -7.14 7.30 -11.99
N ALA A 41 -6.05 6.62 -11.62
CA ALA A 41 -5.05 6.16 -12.57
C ALA A 41 -5.58 5.11 -13.57
N SER A 42 -6.70 4.44 -13.28
CA SER A 42 -7.27 3.37 -14.14
C SER A 42 -6.23 2.29 -14.48
N GLY A 43 -5.42 1.93 -13.49
CA GLY A 43 -4.19 1.14 -13.59
C GLY A 43 -3.31 1.45 -12.39
N PHE A 44 -1.99 1.39 -12.56
CA PHE A 44 -1.06 1.96 -11.58
C PHE A 44 -0.98 3.48 -11.73
N PRO A 45 -0.78 4.24 -10.63
CA PRO A 45 -0.22 5.59 -10.73
C PRO A 45 1.05 5.56 -11.61
N VAL A 46 1.24 6.56 -12.47
CA VAL A 46 2.31 6.57 -13.49
C VAL A 46 3.69 6.46 -12.86
N GLU A 47 3.90 7.15 -11.75
CA GLU A 47 5.12 7.10 -10.95
C GLU A 47 5.40 5.69 -10.40
N VAL A 48 4.36 4.98 -9.97
CA VAL A 48 4.47 3.61 -9.46
C VAL A 48 4.77 2.64 -10.60
N GLN A 49 4.09 2.80 -11.74
CA GLN A 49 4.32 1.95 -12.91
C GLN A 49 5.74 2.09 -13.42
N ALA A 50 6.26 3.32 -13.50
CA ALA A 50 7.61 3.59 -13.98
C ALA A 50 8.67 2.86 -13.14
N VAL A 51 8.58 2.95 -11.81
CA VAL A 51 9.52 2.27 -10.90
C VAL A 51 9.39 0.75 -10.96
N LEU A 52 8.16 0.23 -11.03
CA LEU A 52 7.96 -1.22 -11.11
C LEU A 52 8.46 -1.80 -12.45
N ALA A 53 8.38 -1.04 -13.54
CA ALA A 53 8.77 -1.49 -14.88
C ALA A 53 10.27 -1.86 -14.98
N ASP A 54 11.13 -1.26 -14.16
CA ASP A 54 12.57 -1.57 -14.12
C ASP A 54 12.84 -3.05 -13.75
N GLN A 55 12.00 -3.62 -12.89
CA GLN A 55 12.11 -5.02 -12.45
C GLN A 55 11.07 -5.92 -13.10
N PHE A 56 9.95 -5.35 -13.55
CA PHE A 56 8.78 -6.04 -14.06
C PHE A 56 8.30 -5.39 -15.37
N PRO A 57 8.92 -5.71 -16.51
CA PRO A 57 8.49 -5.20 -17.80
C PRO A 57 7.01 -5.50 -18.07
N ASP A 58 6.31 -4.55 -18.70
CA ASP A 58 4.87 -4.67 -19.03
C ASP A 58 3.99 -5.06 -17.83
N ILE A 59 4.32 -4.57 -16.63
CA ILE A 59 3.53 -4.87 -15.43
C ILE A 59 2.09 -4.34 -15.55
N GLU A 60 1.15 -5.24 -15.32
CA GLU A 60 -0.28 -5.03 -15.41
C GLU A 60 -0.92 -5.17 -14.02
N LEU A 61 -1.73 -4.19 -13.62
CA LEU A 61 -2.55 -4.27 -12.42
C LEU A 61 -3.78 -5.14 -12.68
N LEU A 62 -3.90 -6.28 -12.00
CA LEU A 62 -5.06 -7.17 -12.13
C LEU A 62 -6.15 -6.86 -11.09
N LEU A 63 -5.73 -6.60 -9.85
CA LEU A 63 -6.62 -6.31 -8.73
C LEU A 63 -5.89 -5.45 -7.69
N ALA A 64 -6.58 -4.47 -7.11
CA ALA A 64 -6.10 -3.73 -5.95
C ALA A 64 -7.18 -3.74 -4.85
N LEU A 65 -6.79 -4.09 -3.63
CA LEU A 65 -7.65 -4.18 -2.45
C LEU A 65 -7.18 -3.16 -1.40
N PRO A 66 -7.95 -2.09 -1.16
CA PRO A 66 -7.67 -1.14 -0.09
C PRO A 66 -7.77 -1.81 1.29
N GLU A 67 -6.95 -1.35 2.24
CA GLU A 67 -7.00 -1.74 3.66
C GLU A 67 -6.95 -3.27 3.88
N HIS A 68 -6.18 -3.97 3.04
CA HIS A 68 -6.14 -5.42 3.03
C HIS A 68 -5.42 -5.97 4.26
N GLN A 69 -6.10 -6.83 5.01
CA GLN A 69 -5.58 -7.39 6.25
C GLN A 69 -4.93 -8.76 6.04
N VAL A 70 -3.69 -8.94 6.50
CA VAL A 70 -2.98 -10.21 6.44
C VAL A 70 -2.81 -10.77 7.85
N PRO A 71 -3.43 -11.92 8.20
CA PRO A 71 -3.29 -12.53 9.51
C PRO A 71 -1.83 -12.83 9.85
N LEU A 72 -1.43 -12.55 11.11
CA LEU A 72 -0.10 -12.83 11.64
C LEU A 72 -0.22 -13.54 13.00
N PRO A 73 0.65 -14.51 13.33
CA PRO A 73 0.66 -15.21 14.62
C PRO A 73 1.10 -14.29 15.77
N GLY A 74 1.08 -14.76 17.02
CA GLY A 74 1.53 -13.99 18.19
C GLY A 74 0.58 -12.86 18.66
N GLY A 75 -0.69 -12.89 18.27
CA GLY A 75 -1.70 -11.94 18.74
C GLY A 75 -2.95 -11.87 17.86
N SER A 76 -3.92 -11.03 18.24
CA SER A 76 -5.19 -10.90 17.52
C SER A 76 -5.17 -9.93 16.35
N ARG A 77 -4.21 -9.00 16.30
CA ARG A 77 -4.15 -7.96 15.26
C ARG A 77 -3.42 -8.46 14.01
N PRO A 78 -4.01 -8.35 12.81
CA PRO A 78 -3.34 -8.63 11.54
C PRO A 78 -2.37 -7.50 11.16
N SER A 79 -1.55 -7.72 10.12
CA SER A 79 -1.01 -6.60 9.33
C SER A 79 -2.16 -6.01 8.49
N GLN A 80 -2.14 -4.71 8.22
CA GLN A 80 -3.16 -4.02 7.43
C GLN A 80 -2.46 -3.12 6.41
N ASN A 81 -2.37 -3.57 5.17
CA ASN A 81 -1.75 -2.81 4.08
C ASN A 81 -2.72 -1.74 3.59
N ASP A 82 -2.24 -0.54 3.28
CA ASP A 82 -3.10 0.52 2.75
C ASP A 82 -3.70 0.11 1.41
N ILE A 83 -2.90 -0.57 0.58
CA ILE A 83 -3.37 -1.32 -0.60
C ILE A 83 -2.59 -2.63 -0.69
N TRP A 84 -3.27 -3.72 -1.03
CA TRP A 84 -2.62 -4.91 -1.57
C TRP A 84 -2.99 -5.09 -3.05
N VAL A 85 -2.00 -5.30 -3.90
CA VAL A 85 -2.17 -5.40 -5.35
C VAL A 85 -1.73 -6.78 -5.83
N LEU A 86 -2.58 -7.40 -6.65
CA LEU A 86 -2.22 -8.52 -7.50
C LEU A 86 -1.92 -7.99 -8.89
N ALA A 87 -0.68 -8.20 -9.33
CA ALA A 87 -0.21 -7.75 -10.63
C ALA A 87 0.36 -8.91 -11.42
N ARG A 88 0.59 -8.68 -12.71
CA ARG A 88 1.21 -9.64 -13.62
C ARG A 88 2.25 -8.95 -14.48
N SER A 89 3.39 -9.60 -14.67
CA SER A 89 4.43 -9.19 -15.62
C SER A 89 5.00 -10.46 -16.24
N GLU A 90 5.13 -10.48 -17.57
CA GLU A 90 5.67 -11.62 -18.33
C GLU A 90 5.06 -12.98 -17.94
N GLY A 91 3.74 -13.01 -17.70
CA GLY A 91 3.01 -14.22 -17.30
C GLY A 91 3.21 -14.67 -15.84
N LYS A 92 4.04 -13.98 -15.05
CA LYS A 92 4.25 -14.24 -13.62
C LYS A 92 3.42 -13.30 -12.77
N ILE A 93 2.85 -13.84 -11.70
CA ILE A 93 2.11 -13.07 -10.71
C ILE A 93 3.10 -12.37 -9.76
N VAL A 94 2.78 -11.11 -9.44
CA VAL A 94 3.50 -10.25 -8.49
C VAL A 94 2.51 -9.80 -7.41
N SER A 95 2.83 -10.08 -6.15
CA SER A 95 2.08 -9.60 -4.97
C SER A 95 2.73 -8.32 -4.46
N ILE A 96 1.98 -7.24 -4.32
CA ILE A 96 2.52 -5.93 -3.90
C ILE A 96 1.76 -5.44 -2.67
N ALA A 97 2.45 -5.25 -1.56
CA ALA A 97 1.91 -4.54 -0.40
C ALA A 97 2.35 -3.07 -0.47
N VAL A 98 1.39 -2.15 -0.55
CA VAL A 98 1.61 -0.72 -0.63
C VAL A 98 1.35 -0.08 0.73
N GLU A 99 2.27 0.75 1.18
CA GLU A 99 2.11 1.66 2.32
C GLU A 99 2.23 3.10 1.81
N GLY A 100 1.19 3.89 2.00
CA GLY A 100 1.17 5.32 1.73
C GLY A 100 1.80 6.11 2.87
N LYS A 101 2.57 7.15 2.55
CA LYS A 101 3.12 8.09 3.55
C LYS A 101 2.99 9.53 3.09
N VAL A 102 2.82 10.44 4.05
CA VAL A 102 3.04 11.88 3.83
C VAL A 102 4.10 12.38 4.80
N SER A 103 3.71 12.66 6.04
CA SER A 103 4.62 13.19 7.06
C SER A 103 4.59 12.38 8.36
N GLU A 104 3.64 11.46 8.48
CA GLU A 104 3.58 10.52 9.60
C GLU A 104 4.65 9.42 9.48
N PRO A 105 5.30 9.02 10.60
CA PRO A 105 6.31 7.98 10.57
C PRO A 105 5.72 6.60 10.27
N PHE A 106 6.59 5.61 10.08
CA PHE A 106 6.23 4.19 10.03
C PHE A 106 5.81 3.59 11.39
N GLY A 107 5.22 4.40 12.28
CA GLY A 107 4.90 4.01 13.65
C GLY A 107 6.13 3.77 14.53
N PRO A 108 6.00 2.95 15.59
CA PRO A 108 7.04 2.77 16.58
C PRO A 108 8.27 2.02 16.03
N THR A 109 9.42 2.29 16.62
CA THR A 109 10.62 1.47 16.46
C THR A 109 10.42 0.09 17.10
N VAL A 110 11.29 -0.87 16.77
CA VAL A 110 11.29 -2.20 17.41
C VAL A 110 11.50 -2.07 18.92
N GLN A 111 12.36 -1.16 19.37
CA GLN A 111 12.59 -0.90 20.79
C GLN A 111 11.33 -0.41 21.50
N GLU A 112 10.69 0.62 20.95
CA GLU A 112 9.45 1.20 21.49
C GLU A 112 8.32 0.15 21.51
N TRP A 113 8.23 -0.65 20.44
CA TRP A 113 7.24 -1.70 20.37
C TRP A 113 7.46 -2.81 21.41
N ARG A 114 8.72 -3.06 21.80
CA ARG A 114 9.12 -4.06 22.80
C ARG A 114 8.96 -3.63 24.27
N THR A 115 8.76 -2.34 24.57
CA THR A 115 8.76 -1.80 25.96
C THR A 115 7.81 -2.54 26.93
N GLU A 116 6.79 -3.22 26.42
CA GLU A 116 5.97 -4.19 27.18
C GLU A 116 6.04 -5.56 26.50
N ALA A 117 7.14 -6.27 26.72
CA ALA A 117 7.37 -7.58 26.10
C ALA A 117 6.31 -8.58 26.56
N SER A 118 5.77 -9.35 25.62
CA SER A 118 4.85 -10.45 25.88
C SER A 118 5.24 -11.66 25.04
N PRO A 119 4.84 -12.89 25.44
CA PRO A 119 5.09 -14.08 24.63
C PRO A 119 4.60 -13.92 23.19
N GLY A 120 3.44 -13.30 22.99
CA GLY A 120 2.89 -13.02 21.67
C GLY A 120 3.73 -12.03 20.85
N LYS A 121 4.28 -10.98 21.47
CA LYS A 121 5.22 -10.08 20.77
C LYS A 121 6.48 -10.83 20.32
N SER A 122 7.05 -11.67 21.20
CA SER A 122 8.23 -12.47 20.84
C SER A 122 7.92 -13.46 19.71
N GLU A 123 6.82 -14.21 19.80
CA GLU A 123 6.35 -15.12 18.76
C GLU A 123 6.17 -14.38 17.42
N ARG A 124 5.50 -13.23 17.45
CA ARG A 124 5.26 -12.41 16.27
C ARG A 124 6.55 -11.94 15.64
N LEU A 125 7.47 -11.39 16.43
CA LEU A 125 8.73 -10.88 15.88
C LEU A 125 9.58 -12.02 15.29
N ASN A 126 9.65 -13.16 15.97
CA ASN A 126 10.34 -14.34 15.47
C ASN A 126 9.75 -14.80 14.13
N PHE A 127 8.42 -14.86 14.02
CA PHE A 127 7.75 -15.19 12.78
C PHE A 127 8.07 -14.21 11.64
N LEU A 128 8.05 -12.89 11.92
CA LEU A 128 8.42 -11.87 10.92
C LEU A 128 9.87 -12.07 10.44
N CYS A 129 10.81 -12.28 11.38
CA CYS A 129 12.21 -12.54 11.05
C CYS A 129 12.37 -13.80 10.20
N GLU A 130 11.70 -14.89 10.55
CA GLU A 130 11.73 -16.14 9.79
C GLU A 130 11.20 -15.93 8.36
N GLN A 131 10.04 -15.26 8.21
CA GLN A 131 9.48 -15.02 6.88
C GLN A 131 10.40 -14.18 6.01
N LEU A 132 11.09 -13.19 6.61
CA LEU A 132 12.03 -12.27 5.95
C LEU A 132 13.47 -12.75 5.93
N GLY A 133 13.76 -13.98 6.38
CA GLY A 133 15.11 -14.54 6.38
C GLY A 133 16.13 -13.73 7.19
N ILE A 134 15.68 -12.99 8.20
CA ILE A 134 16.54 -12.19 9.07
C ILE A 134 17.15 -13.13 10.12
N GLN A 135 18.44 -13.39 9.98
CA GLN A 135 19.18 -14.27 10.89
C GLN A 135 19.80 -13.53 12.09
N SER A 136 20.12 -12.25 11.90
CA SER A 136 20.63 -11.37 12.96
C SER A 136 19.49 -10.80 13.81
N SER A 137 19.83 -10.17 14.93
CA SER A 137 18.85 -9.37 15.67
C SER A 137 18.40 -8.19 14.82
N VAL A 138 17.09 -7.91 14.85
CA VAL A 138 16.57 -6.67 14.25
C VAL A 138 17.06 -5.48 15.08
N PRO A 139 17.71 -4.47 14.47
CA PRO A 139 18.11 -3.26 15.15
C PRO A 139 16.95 -2.57 15.87
N ASP A 140 17.22 -2.08 17.07
CA ASP A 140 16.22 -1.48 17.96
C ASP A 140 15.57 -0.22 17.36
N ALA A 141 16.34 0.57 16.61
CA ALA A 141 15.88 1.80 15.97
C ALA A 141 14.99 1.56 14.73
N LEU A 142 14.93 0.33 14.22
CA LEU A 142 14.23 0.03 12.97
C LEU A 142 12.72 0.11 13.16
N ARG A 143 11.99 0.63 12.17
CA ARG A 143 10.53 0.78 12.23
C ARG A 143 9.84 -0.58 12.14
N TYR A 144 9.07 -0.92 13.17
CA TYR A 144 8.40 -2.22 13.28
C TYR A 144 7.39 -2.47 12.14
N GLN A 145 6.75 -1.41 11.64
CA GLN A 145 5.77 -1.51 10.55
C GLN A 145 6.39 -2.05 9.26
N LEU A 146 7.66 -1.75 8.96
CA LEU A 146 8.32 -2.21 7.73
C LEU A 146 8.42 -3.74 7.67
N LEU A 147 8.73 -4.38 8.81
CA LEU A 147 8.73 -5.85 8.95
C LEU A 147 7.35 -6.44 8.64
N HIS A 148 6.29 -5.80 9.15
CA HIS A 148 4.90 -6.21 8.93
C HIS A 148 4.53 -6.18 7.46
N ARG A 149 4.80 -5.05 6.78
CA ARG A 149 4.42 -4.85 5.39
C ARG A 149 5.16 -5.80 4.46
N ALA A 150 6.47 -5.92 4.63
CA ALA A 150 7.26 -6.87 3.84
C ALA A 150 6.81 -8.32 4.06
N THR A 151 6.60 -8.73 5.32
CA THR A 151 6.11 -10.08 5.61
C THR A 151 4.74 -10.33 5.00
N SER A 152 3.84 -9.34 5.06
CA SER A 152 2.50 -9.46 4.48
C SER A 152 2.53 -9.65 2.96
N ALA A 153 3.45 -8.99 2.26
CA ALA A 153 3.65 -9.15 0.82
C ALA A 153 4.08 -10.59 0.48
N VAL A 154 5.00 -11.16 1.27
CA VAL A 154 5.49 -12.54 1.12
C VAL A 154 4.39 -13.56 1.42
N ILE A 155 3.59 -13.36 2.47
CA ILE A 155 2.48 -14.25 2.81
C ILE A 155 1.43 -14.28 1.70
N GLU A 156 1.03 -13.11 1.21
CA GLU A 156 0.05 -13.03 0.13
C GLU A 156 0.62 -13.55 -1.20
N ALA A 157 1.92 -13.36 -1.45
CA ALA A 157 2.58 -13.98 -2.59
C ALA A 157 2.43 -15.51 -2.56
N LYS A 158 2.73 -16.15 -1.42
CA LYS A 158 2.54 -17.60 -1.26
C LYS A 158 1.07 -17.99 -1.45
N ARG A 159 0.15 -17.25 -0.83
CA ARG A 159 -1.28 -17.55 -0.86
C ARG A 159 -1.86 -17.52 -2.28
N PHE A 160 -1.35 -16.64 -3.13
CA PHE A 160 -1.79 -16.48 -4.52
C PHE A 160 -0.85 -17.11 -5.55
N GLY A 161 0.17 -17.87 -5.12
CA GLY A 161 1.11 -18.53 -6.02
C GLY A 161 1.99 -17.56 -6.82
N ALA A 162 2.24 -16.36 -6.30
CA ALA A 162 3.11 -15.37 -6.91
C ALA A 162 4.58 -15.77 -6.74
N ALA A 163 5.38 -15.58 -7.78
CA ALA A 163 6.83 -15.80 -7.71
C ALA A 163 7.55 -14.61 -7.06
N HIS A 164 6.92 -13.43 -7.08
CA HIS A 164 7.49 -12.18 -6.61
C HIS A 164 6.59 -11.52 -5.56
N ALA A 165 7.23 -10.94 -4.54
CA ALA A 165 6.61 -10.05 -3.58
C ALA A 165 7.29 -8.68 -3.64
N VAL A 166 6.52 -7.61 -3.54
CA VAL A 166 7.02 -6.23 -3.44
C VAL A 166 6.43 -5.58 -2.20
N MET A 167 7.26 -4.96 -1.37
CA MET A 167 6.78 -3.96 -0.42
C MET A 167 7.13 -2.58 -0.99
N LEU A 168 6.08 -1.81 -1.28
CA LEU A 168 6.19 -0.52 -1.93
C LEU A 168 5.77 0.58 -0.96
N VAL A 169 6.63 1.57 -0.75
CA VAL A 169 6.26 2.81 -0.09
C VAL A 169 5.89 3.82 -1.17
N HIS A 170 4.65 4.30 -1.14
CA HIS A 170 4.19 5.39 -1.99
C HIS A 170 4.13 6.68 -1.15
N SER A 171 5.22 7.45 -1.18
CA SER A 171 5.39 8.64 -0.34
C SER A 171 5.01 9.91 -1.08
N PHE A 172 4.07 10.67 -0.55
CA PHE A 172 3.73 12.01 -1.04
C PHE A 172 4.52 13.11 -0.31
N SER A 173 5.47 12.75 0.55
CA SER A 173 6.39 13.71 1.15
C SER A 173 7.25 14.39 0.08
N GLN A 174 7.25 15.72 0.05
CA GLN A 174 8.08 16.47 -0.89
C GLN A 174 9.54 16.58 -0.44
N THR A 175 9.83 16.21 0.81
CA THR A 175 11.18 16.21 1.41
C THR A 175 11.64 14.80 1.75
N SER A 176 10.97 13.77 1.21
CA SER A 176 11.32 12.35 1.40
C SER A 176 11.40 11.94 2.88
N GLU A 177 10.47 12.45 3.68
CA GLU A 177 10.38 12.08 5.09
C GLU A 177 10.32 10.55 5.23
N TRP A 178 11.05 10.04 6.21
CA TRP A 178 11.14 8.61 6.53
C TRP A 178 11.86 7.74 5.50
N PHE A 179 12.43 8.30 4.42
CA PHE A 179 13.23 7.54 3.47
C PHE A 179 14.42 6.85 4.14
N GLN A 180 15.06 7.49 5.14
CA GLN A 180 16.19 6.89 5.86
C GLN A 180 15.78 5.65 6.68
N ASP A 181 14.57 5.63 7.25
CA ASP A 181 14.03 4.45 7.93
C ASP A 181 13.82 3.30 6.93
N TYR A 182 13.30 3.61 5.74
CA TYR A 182 13.18 2.66 4.64
C TYR A 182 14.56 2.16 4.15
N ALA A 183 15.53 3.04 3.94
CA ALA A 183 16.88 2.69 3.49
C ALA A 183 17.61 1.79 4.49
N ALA A 184 17.46 2.05 5.79
CA ALA A 184 17.97 1.18 6.85
C ALA A 184 17.33 -0.21 6.79
N PHE A 185 16.04 -0.30 6.48
CA PHE A 185 15.34 -1.58 6.29
C PHE A 185 15.81 -2.33 5.04
N VAL A 186 16.03 -1.65 3.91
CA VAL A 186 16.63 -2.24 2.70
C VAL A 186 17.99 -2.85 3.03
N SER A 187 18.81 -2.11 3.78
CA SER A 187 20.15 -2.55 4.20
C SER A 187 20.08 -3.78 5.13
N LEU A 188 19.12 -3.83 6.07
CA LEU A 188 18.90 -5.00 6.92
C LEU A 188 18.65 -6.27 6.10
N LEU A 189 17.87 -6.16 5.02
CA LEU A 189 17.55 -7.28 4.15
C LEU A 189 18.65 -7.56 3.12
N GLY A 190 19.81 -6.90 3.19
CA GLY A 190 20.94 -7.12 2.29
C GLY A 190 20.75 -6.53 0.90
N GLY A 191 19.82 -5.59 0.73
CA GLY A 191 19.67 -4.83 -0.52
C GLY A 191 20.87 -3.91 -0.75
N SER A 192 21.17 -3.63 -2.03
CA SER A 192 22.10 -2.57 -2.40
C SER A 192 21.55 -1.19 -1.95
N ALA A 193 22.43 -0.19 -1.89
CA ALA A 193 22.09 1.16 -1.44
C ALA A 193 20.73 1.63 -2.00
N ALA A 194 19.79 1.88 -1.09
CA ALA A 194 18.45 2.34 -1.46
C ALA A 194 18.54 3.73 -2.11
N SER A 195 17.77 3.93 -3.18
CA SER A 195 17.52 5.25 -3.75
C SER A 195 16.02 5.52 -3.74
N GLU A 196 15.67 6.80 -3.84
CA GLU A 196 14.30 7.18 -4.15
C GLU A 196 13.95 6.77 -5.58
N ASP A 197 12.66 6.64 -5.85
CA ASP A 197 12.09 6.32 -7.16
C ASP A 197 12.75 5.10 -7.81
N SER A 198 12.96 4.06 -7.01
CA SER A 198 13.59 2.82 -7.45
C SER A 198 13.05 1.60 -6.74
N ILE A 199 13.35 0.45 -7.33
CA ILE A 199 13.07 -0.87 -6.80
C ILE A 199 14.39 -1.64 -6.62
N VAL A 200 14.50 -2.32 -5.48
CA VAL A 200 15.68 -3.11 -5.10
C VAL A 200 15.26 -4.53 -4.78
N SER A 201 15.87 -5.50 -5.47
CA SER A 201 15.80 -6.91 -5.11
C SER A 201 16.57 -7.16 -3.81
N VAL A 202 15.91 -7.76 -2.80
CA VAL A 202 16.57 -8.17 -1.54
C VAL A 202 16.76 -9.68 -1.46
N GLY A 203 16.44 -10.42 -2.53
CA GLY A 203 16.65 -11.86 -2.66
C GLY A 203 15.44 -12.70 -2.24
N VAL A 204 15.63 -14.02 -2.19
CA VAL A 204 14.54 -14.96 -1.92
C VAL A 204 14.25 -15.03 -0.42
N ARG A 205 12.98 -14.87 -0.05
CA ARG A 205 12.44 -14.91 1.31
C ARG A 205 11.31 -15.90 1.39
N SER A 206 11.53 -16.97 2.17
CA SER A 206 10.58 -18.08 2.28
C SER A 206 10.06 -18.61 0.93
N GLY A 207 10.96 -18.76 -0.04
CA GLY A 207 10.63 -19.24 -1.40
C GLY A 207 10.09 -18.19 -2.37
N ILE A 208 9.98 -16.91 -1.97
CA ILE A 208 9.47 -15.82 -2.79
C ILE A 208 10.58 -14.81 -3.07
N SER A 209 10.75 -14.35 -4.31
CA SER A 209 11.67 -13.26 -4.63
C SER A 209 11.11 -11.94 -4.09
N LEU A 210 11.72 -11.38 -3.04
CA LEU A 210 11.26 -10.15 -2.39
C LEU A 210 11.99 -8.93 -2.97
N HIS A 211 11.23 -7.88 -3.23
CA HIS A 211 11.67 -6.58 -3.70
C HIS A 211 11.13 -5.49 -2.78
N LEU A 212 11.87 -4.40 -2.64
CA LEU A 212 11.46 -3.21 -1.91
C LEU A 212 11.48 -2.03 -2.86
N ALA A 213 10.44 -1.20 -2.85
CA ALA A 213 10.35 -0.02 -3.69
C ALA A 213 10.00 1.23 -2.88
N TRP A 214 10.58 2.35 -3.28
CA TRP A 214 10.18 3.67 -2.81
C TRP A 214 9.80 4.52 -4.01
N VAL A 215 8.60 5.10 -3.96
CA VAL A 215 8.06 5.91 -5.05
C VAL A 215 7.55 7.23 -4.48
N ARG A 216 8.00 8.35 -5.05
CA ARG A 216 7.44 9.67 -4.79
C ARG A 216 6.14 9.83 -5.56
N GLY A 217 5.07 10.05 -4.83
CA GLY A 217 3.74 10.30 -5.38
C GLY A 217 3.55 11.71 -5.91
N ASP A 218 2.63 11.83 -6.87
CA ASP A 218 2.31 13.13 -7.48
C ASP A 218 1.67 14.09 -6.46
N VAL A 219 2.32 15.25 -6.29
CA VAL A 219 1.94 16.34 -5.38
C VAL A 219 0.51 16.83 -5.59
N GLN A 220 -0.05 16.68 -6.79
CA GLN A 220 -1.42 17.13 -7.07
C GLN A 220 -2.45 16.46 -6.15
N TYR A 221 -2.18 15.22 -5.71
CA TYR A 221 -3.11 14.45 -4.88
C TYR A 221 -3.14 14.93 -3.43
N LEU A 222 -2.08 15.61 -2.93
CA LEU A 222 -2.07 16.18 -1.58
C LEU A 222 -3.14 17.25 -1.38
N SER A 223 -3.38 18.04 -2.43
CA SER A 223 -4.30 19.18 -2.38
C SER A 223 -5.68 18.89 -3.00
N LYS A 224 -5.88 17.67 -3.51
CA LYS A 224 -7.04 17.34 -4.33
C LYS A 224 -8.35 17.47 -3.58
N GLN A 225 -9.29 18.21 -4.13
CA GLN A 225 -10.65 18.29 -3.61
C GLN A 225 -11.56 17.26 -4.28
N ARG A 226 -12.61 16.83 -3.57
CA ARG A 226 -13.66 16.00 -4.16
C ARG A 226 -14.24 16.70 -5.39
N ALA A 227 -14.32 15.98 -6.51
CA ALA A 227 -15.02 16.50 -7.69
C ALA A 227 -16.46 16.85 -7.30
N LYS A 228 -16.85 18.12 -7.42
CA LYS A 228 -18.25 18.52 -7.25
C LYS A 228 -19.05 17.77 -8.32
N LYS A 229 -20.01 16.93 -7.92
CA LYS A 229 -20.99 16.36 -8.86
C LYS A 229 -21.56 17.51 -9.67
N ARG A 230 -21.18 17.59 -10.95
CA ARG A 230 -21.73 18.56 -11.89
C ARG A 230 -23.18 18.11 -12.06
N LEU A 231 -24.12 18.72 -11.33
CA LEU A 231 -25.54 18.54 -11.61
C LEU A 231 -25.76 19.08 -13.02
N THR A 232 -25.77 18.19 -14.00
CA THR A 232 -26.26 18.49 -15.34
C THR A 232 -27.74 18.86 -15.19
N ARG A 233 -28.02 20.16 -15.20
CA ARG A 233 -29.35 20.71 -15.47
C ARG A 233 -29.74 20.35 -16.91
N GLN A 234 -30.08 19.09 -17.16
CA GLN A 234 -30.62 18.65 -18.45
C GLN A 234 -31.92 17.85 -18.34
N SER A 235 -32.42 17.57 -17.12
CA SER A 235 -33.67 16.82 -16.94
C SER A 235 -34.92 17.67 -16.64
N THR A 236 -34.82 19.01 -16.57
CA THR A 236 -36.00 19.87 -16.33
C THR A 236 -36.58 20.53 -17.59
N ARG A 237 -35.96 20.37 -18.77
CA ARG A 237 -36.49 20.94 -20.02
C ARG A 237 -37.44 19.98 -20.75
N THR A 238 -37.22 18.67 -20.65
CA THR A 238 -38.04 17.64 -21.33
C THR A 238 -39.41 17.37 -20.69
N LEU A 239 -39.68 17.89 -19.49
CA LEU A 239 -41.01 17.79 -18.85
C LEU A 239 -41.91 19.02 -19.10
N ARG A 240 -41.35 20.16 -19.51
CA ARG A 240 -42.15 21.34 -19.90
C ARG A 240 -42.62 21.29 -21.35
N ASP A 241 -41.83 20.70 -22.25
CA ASP A 241 -42.21 20.61 -23.67
C ASP A 241 -43.28 19.53 -23.94
N LYS A 242 -43.41 18.50 -23.09
CA LYS A 242 -44.52 17.53 -23.19
C LYS A 242 -45.87 18.03 -22.66
N ALA A 243 -45.88 19.12 -21.89
CA ALA A 243 -47.13 19.71 -21.38
C ALA A 243 -47.74 20.76 -22.34
N ALA A 244 -46.99 21.20 -23.35
CA ALA A 244 -47.44 22.20 -24.33
C ALA A 244 -48.01 21.60 -25.63
N GLN A 245 -47.94 20.27 -25.81
CA GLN A 245 -48.52 19.58 -26.99
C GLN A 245 -49.91 18.95 -26.72
N HIS A 246 -50.48 19.17 -25.54
CA HIS A 246 -51.83 18.68 -25.17
C HIS A 246 -52.75 19.77 -24.61
N ARG A 247 -52.62 21.01 -25.10
CA ARG A 247 -53.62 22.06 -24.90
C ARG A 247 -54.05 22.65 -26.22
#